data_AF-A0A7K3DLF9-F1
#
_entry.id   AF-A0A7K3DLF9-F1
#
_cell.length_a   1.000
_cell.length_b   1.000
_cell.length_c   1.000
_cell.angle_alpha   90.00
_cell.angle_beta   90.00
_cell.angle_gamma   90.00
#
_symmetry.space_group_name_H-M   'P 1'
#
loop_
_entity.id
_entity.type
_entity.pdbx_description
1 polymer ?
#
loop_
_entity_poly.entity_id
_entity_poly.type
_entity_poly.pdbx_seq_one_letter_code
_entity_poly.pdbx_strand_id
1 'polypeptide(L)'
;MICTRSRPSTVLCPGRRDLGLLALRVGTGAVLAAHGAQKLLGWFGGGGLSATTAAMESMGYAPPKASALAAGLGEAGGGALLALGLATPVAGAA
;
A
#
# COMPACT_ATOMS: atom_id res chain seq x y z
N MET A 1 -33.41 -10.43 7.56
CA MET A 1 -32.87 -9.07 7.82
C MET A 1 -32.10 -8.63 6.58
N ILE A 2 -32.81 -8.17 5.56
CA ILE A 2 -32.27 -7.74 4.27
C ILE A 2 -32.54 -6.24 4.20
N CYS A 3 -31.50 -5.41 4.35
CA CYS A 3 -31.60 -3.99 4.11
C CYS A 3 -31.50 -3.76 2.60
N THR A 4 -32.61 -3.91 1.88
CA THR A 4 -32.77 -3.32 0.55
C THR A 4 -32.93 -1.81 0.75
N ARG A 5 -31.95 -0.97 0.40
CA ARG A 5 -32.13 0.49 0.49
C ARG A 5 -31.98 1.18 -0.85
N SER A 6 -33.12 1.69 -1.29
CA SER A 6 -33.30 2.76 -2.25
C SER A 6 -33.03 4.12 -1.58
N ARG A 7 -32.19 4.95 -2.23
CA ARG A 7 -32.04 6.43 -2.12
C ARG A 7 -31.30 7.06 -0.90
N PRO A 8 -31.05 8.39 -0.88
CA PRO A 8 -29.71 8.99 -0.85
C PRO A 8 -29.45 9.72 0.48
N SER A 9 -28.46 9.31 1.29
CA SER A 9 -28.19 10.02 2.55
C SER A 9 -26.74 9.87 2.99
N THR A 10 -26.08 11.01 3.09
CA THR A 10 -24.73 11.33 3.58
C THR A 10 -24.59 11.18 5.09
N VAL A 11 -24.94 10.02 5.65
CA VAL A 11 -24.49 9.61 7.00
C VAL A 11 -24.12 8.13 6.95
N LEU A 12 -22.81 7.85 6.86
CA LEU A 12 -22.26 6.49 6.77
C LEU A 12 -22.23 5.86 8.17
N CYS A 13 -23.26 5.11 8.55
CA CYS A 13 -23.03 4.00 9.46
C CYS A 13 -22.30 2.92 8.65
N PRO A 14 -21.01 2.65 8.89
CA PRO A 14 -20.28 1.67 8.10
C PRO A 14 -20.89 0.28 8.32
N GLY A 15 -21.39 -0.35 7.26
CA GLY A 15 -21.82 -1.73 7.33
C GLY A 15 -20.61 -2.66 7.53
N ARG A 16 -20.86 -3.92 7.90
CA ARG A 16 -19.79 -4.94 8.03
C ARG A 16 -18.92 -5.06 6.77
N ARG A 17 -19.52 -4.88 5.59
CA ARG A 17 -18.80 -4.86 4.31
C ARG A 17 -17.88 -3.64 4.19
N ASP A 18 -18.38 -2.46 4.53
CA ASP A 18 -17.59 -1.21 4.47
C ASP A 18 -16.41 -1.25 5.45
N LEU A 19 -16.63 -1.79 6.66
CA LEU A 19 -15.56 -2.03 7.63
C LEU A 19 -14.55 -3.06 7.13
N GLY A 20 -15.01 -4.14 6.47
CA GLY A 20 -14.13 -5.14 5.88
C GLY A 20 -13.25 -4.54 4.77
N LEU A 21 -13.83 -3.71 3.91
CA LEU A 21 -13.09 -3.01 2.86
C LEU A 21 -12.11 -1.99 3.44
N LEU A 22 -12.52 -1.24 4.47
CA LEU A 22 -11.63 -0.30 5.19
C LEU A 22 -10.45 -1.03 5.82
N ALA A 23 -10.70 -2.14 6.51
CA ALA A 23 -9.67 -2.94 7.15
C ALA A 23 -8.70 -3.55 6.12
N LEU A 24 -9.23 -4.10 5.02
CA LEU A 24 -8.41 -4.64 3.95
C LEU A 24 -7.51 -3.55 3.34
N ARG A 25 -8.08 -2.38 3.08
CA ARG A 25 -7.38 -1.23 2.51
C ARG A 25 -6.25 -0.73 3.43
N VAL A 26 -6.59 -0.40 4.67
CA VAL A 26 -5.62 0.13 5.64
C VAL A 26 -4.57 -0.92 5.96
N GLY A 27 -4.98 -2.18 6.18
CA GLY A 27 -4.08 -3.29 6.46
C GLY A 27 -3.09 -3.53 5.31
N THR A 28 -3.58 -3.67 4.08
CA THR A 28 -2.71 -3.89 2.90
C THR A 28 -1.78 -2.70 2.69
N GLY A 29 -2.30 -1.47 2.77
CA GLY A 29 -1.51 -0.26 2.62
C GLY A 29 -0.42 -0.13 3.69
N ALA A 30 -0.74 -0.45 4.95
CA ALA A 30 0.22 -0.43 6.04
C ALA A 30 1.33 -1.47 5.87
N VAL A 31 0.99 -2.69 5.44
CA VAL A 31 1.98 -3.75 5.17
C VAL A 31 2.95 -3.32 4.07
N LEU A 32 2.43 -2.79 2.95
CA LEU A 32 3.27 -2.28 1.86
C LEU A 32 4.13 -1.10 2.33
N ALA A 33 3.58 -0.18 3.10
CA ALA A 33 4.32 0.95 3.63
C ALA A 33 5.47 0.51 4.55
N ALA A 34 5.22 -0.46 5.42
CA ALA A 34 6.24 -1.05 6.28
C ALA A 34 7.32 -1.78 5.47
N HIS A 35 6.95 -2.50 4.42
CA HIS A 35 7.89 -3.20 3.54
C HIS A 35 8.77 -2.21 2.75
N GLY A 36 8.17 -1.14 2.22
CA GLY A 36 8.91 -0.05 1.59
C GLY A 36 9.86 0.65 2.56
N ALA A 37 9.45 0.85 3.82
CA ALA A 37 10.30 1.41 4.86
C ALA A 37 11.46 0.46 5.24
N GLN A 38 11.25 -0.85 5.25
CA GLN A 38 12.32 -1.85 5.40
C GLN A 38 13.34 -1.74 4.26
N LYS A 39 12.86 -1.57 3.02
CA LYS A 39 13.71 -1.46 1.82
C LYS A 39 14.47 -0.15 1.73
N LEU A 40 13.84 0.98 2.07
CA LEU A 40 14.47 2.31 1.95
C LEU A 40 15.28 2.69 3.18
N LEU A 41 14.68 2.53 4.37
CA LEU A 41 15.16 3.13 5.61
C LEU A 41 15.73 2.10 6.58
N GLY A 42 15.54 0.79 6.33
CA GLY A 42 15.93 -0.26 7.26
C GLY A 42 15.07 -0.32 8.53
N TRP A 43 13.90 0.30 8.52
CA TRP A 43 12.98 0.26 9.65
C TRP A 43 12.42 -1.15 9.86
N PHE A 44 11.89 -1.43 11.05
CA PHE A 44 11.30 -2.73 11.39
C PHE A 44 12.26 -3.92 11.16
N GLY A 45 13.57 -3.70 11.40
CA GLY A 45 14.61 -4.72 11.21
C GLY A 45 14.99 -5.00 9.74
N GLY A 46 14.60 -4.12 8.81
CA GLY A 46 14.96 -4.25 7.39
C GLY A 46 16.43 -3.94 7.10
N GLY A 47 16.96 -4.50 6.02
CA GLY A 47 18.36 -4.30 5.59
C GLY A 47 18.63 -2.96 4.89
N GLY A 48 17.61 -2.12 4.71
CA GLY A 48 17.72 -0.82 4.07
C GLY A 48 18.12 -0.87 2.60
N LEU A 49 18.46 0.29 2.04
CA LEU A 49 18.63 0.44 0.61
C LEU A 49 19.81 -0.37 0.05
N SER A 50 20.88 -0.53 0.84
CA SER A 50 22.06 -1.30 0.42
C SER A 50 21.74 -2.79 0.27
N ALA A 51 21.11 -3.41 1.27
CA ALA A 51 20.70 -4.81 1.19
C ALA A 51 19.67 -5.02 0.06
N THR A 52 18.74 -4.08 -0.10
CA THR A 52 17.75 -4.15 -1.19
C THR A 52 18.42 -4.04 -2.56
N THR A 53 19.43 -3.17 -2.71
CA THR A 53 20.21 -3.05 -3.95
C THR A 53 20.93 -4.35 -4.27
N ALA A 54 21.59 -4.97 -3.29
CA ALA A 54 22.25 -6.26 -3.46
C ALA A 54 21.24 -7.38 -3.84
N ALA A 55 20.05 -7.36 -3.24
CA ALA A 55 18.98 -8.28 -3.61
C ALA A 55 18.53 -8.07 -5.07
N MET A 56 18.32 -6.83 -5.50
CA MET A 56 17.97 -6.51 -6.89
C MET A 56 19.05 -6.97 -7.87
N GLU A 57 20.32 -6.78 -7.53
CA GLU A 57 21.46 -7.25 -8.33
C GLU A 57 21.48 -8.79 -8.42
N SER A 58 21.26 -9.49 -7.31
CA SER A 58 21.19 -10.96 -7.30
C SER A 58 20.02 -11.52 -8.12
N MET A 59 18.95 -10.74 -8.29
CA MET A 59 17.82 -11.07 -9.16
C MET A 59 18.05 -10.69 -10.63
N GLY A 60 19.18 -10.07 -10.96
CA GLY A 60 19.54 -9.68 -12.33
C GLY A 60 19.00 -8.33 -12.80
N TYR A 61 18.51 -7.48 -11.89
CA TYR A 61 18.07 -6.12 -12.26
C TYR A 61 19.27 -5.21 -12.55
N ALA A 62 19.21 -4.49 -13.68
CA ALA A 62 20.18 -3.47 -14.06
C ALA A 62 19.47 -2.17 -14.49
N PRO A 63 19.73 -1.01 -13.86
CA PRO A 63 20.65 -0.79 -12.73
C PRO A 63 20.01 -1.13 -11.36
N PRO A 64 20.67 -1.93 -10.50
CA PRO A 64 20.04 -2.52 -9.31
C PRO A 64 19.60 -1.49 -8.27
N LYS A 65 20.37 -0.40 -8.13
CA LYS A 65 20.05 0.68 -7.17
C LYS A 65 18.77 1.44 -7.57
N ALA A 66 18.57 1.68 -8.86
CA ALA A 66 17.35 2.34 -9.33
C ALA A 66 16.13 1.44 -9.13
N SER A 67 16.26 0.14 -9.40
CA SER A 67 15.20 -0.84 -9.12
C SER A 67 14.89 -0.93 -7.61
N ALA A 68 15.91 -0.90 -6.75
CA ALA A 68 15.71 -0.92 -5.30
C ALA A 68 14.99 0.35 -4.80
N LEU A 69 15.36 1.52 -5.32
CA LEU A 69 14.66 2.77 -5.05
C LEU A 69 13.22 2.76 -5.56
N ALA A 70 12.99 2.29 -6.80
CA ALA A 70 11.67 2.20 -7.39
C ALA A 70 10.76 1.25 -6.59
N ALA A 71 11.28 0.08 -6.20
CA ALA A 71 10.54 -0.87 -5.36
C ALA A 71 10.24 -0.28 -3.98
N GLY A 72 11.23 0.28 -3.31
CA GLY A 72 11.06 0.86 -1.97
C GLY A 72 10.10 2.06 -1.97
N LEU A 73 10.24 2.99 -2.92
CA LEU A 73 9.36 4.16 -3.04
C LEU A 73 7.94 3.76 -3.49
N GLY A 74 7.84 2.80 -4.41
CA GLY A 74 6.55 2.27 -4.86
C GLY A 74 5.78 1.61 -3.73
N GLU A 75 6.44 0.81 -2.90
CA GLU A 75 5.82 0.15 -1.74
C GLU A 75 5.50 1.14 -0.62
N ALA A 76 6.45 2.01 -0.27
CA ALA A 76 6.27 3.00 0.79
C ALA A 76 5.18 4.02 0.43
N GLY A 77 5.34 4.67 -0.72
CA GLY A 77 4.42 5.68 -1.23
C GLY A 77 3.08 5.09 -1.64
N GLY A 78 3.08 4.01 -2.41
CA GLY A 78 1.86 3.32 -2.83
C GLY A 78 1.07 2.76 -1.66
N GLY A 79 1.75 2.14 -0.68
CA GLY A 79 1.14 1.66 0.55
C GLY A 79 0.50 2.78 1.37
N ALA A 80 1.21 3.89 1.56
CA ALA A 80 0.68 5.06 2.25
C ALA A 80 -0.55 5.66 1.53
N LEU A 81 -0.47 5.86 0.22
CA LEU A 81 -1.58 6.38 -0.58
C LEU A 81 -2.80 5.44 -0.57
N LEU A 82 -2.56 4.13 -0.60
CA LEU A 82 -3.61 3.12 -0.49
C LEU A 82 -4.28 3.19 0.89
N ALA A 83 -3.51 3.17 1.98
CA ALA A 83 -4.05 3.26 3.33
C ALA A 83 -4.87 4.54 3.55
N LEU A 84 -4.39 5.68 3.06
CA LEU A 84 -4.96 7.00 3.36
C LEU A 84 -6.28 7.34 2.68
N GLY A 85 -6.65 6.69 1.57
CA GLY A 85 -7.79 7.21 0.79
C GLY A 85 -7.46 7.61 -0.63
N LEU A 86 -6.19 7.86 -0.92
CA LEU A 86 -5.83 8.81 -1.97
C LEU A 86 -5.64 8.17 -3.34
N ALA A 87 -5.32 6.86 -3.38
CA ALA A 87 -5.25 6.11 -4.64
C ALA A 87 -6.61 5.61 -5.16
N THR A 88 -7.63 5.50 -4.29
CA THR A 88 -8.94 4.94 -4.67
C THR A 88 -9.76 5.76 -5.68
N PRO A 89 -9.78 7.11 -5.67
CA PRO A 89 -10.48 7.88 -6.69
C PRO A 89 -9.90 7.66 -8.09
N VAL A 90 -8.58 7.51 -8.21
CA VAL A 90 -7.88 7.27 -9.48
C VAL A 90 -8.16 5.84 -9.98
N ALA A 91 -8.13 4.85 -9.09
CA ALA A 91 -8.43 3.45 -9.43
C ALA A 91 -9.90 3.22 -9.81
N GLY A 92 -10.84 4.01 -9.24
CA GLY A 92 -12.27 3.93 -9.59
C GLY A 92 -12.65 4.65 -10.89
N ALA A 93 -11.74 5.44 -11.46
CA ALA A 93 -11.94 6.16 -12.72
C ALA A 93 -11.37 5.42 -13.94
N ALA A 94 -10.65 4.32 -13.74
CA ALA A 94 -10.04 3.49 -14.78
C ALA A 94 -10.91 2.28 -15.15
#